data_AF-A0A5D4IG21-F1
#
_entry.id   AF-A0A5D4IG21-F1
#
_cell.length_a   1.000
_cell.length_b   1.000
_cell.length_c   1.000
_cell.angle_alpha   90.00
_cell.angle_beta   90.00
_cell.angle_gamma   90.00
#
_symmetry.space_group_name_H-M   'P 1'
#
loop_
_entity.id
_entity.type
_entity.pdbx_description
1 polymer ?
#
loop_
_entity_poly.entity_id
_entity_poly.type
_entity_poly.pdbx_seq_one_letter_code
_entity_poly.pdbx_strand_id
1 'polypeptide(L)'
;MTARTPRKDAVRNRAAVLAAADDLFARSESPATITMADIAAAAGVGKATLFRGFGDRTGLIQALFATRLEPIRAAVEDGPPPLGPSL
;
A
#
# COMPACT_ATOMS: atom_id res chain seq x y z
N MET A 1 10.43 5.72 28.34
CA MET A 1 9.47 5.82 27.22
C MET A 1 10.26 5.90 25.92
N THR A 2 10.52 4.77 25.26
CA THR A 2 11.23 4.75 23.97
C THR A 2 10.34 5.38 22.90
N ALA A 3 10.60 6.66 22.60
CA ALA A 3 9.95 7.37 21.51
C ALA A 3 10.20 6.58 20.22
N ARG A 4 9.15 5.98 19.67
CA ARG A 4 9.23 5.29 18.38
C ARG A 4 9.56 6.36 17.34
N THR A 5 10.69 6.22 16.66
CA THR A 5 11.20 7.25 15.74
C THR A 5 10.16 7.56 14.66
N PRO A 6 9.89 8.84 14.33
CA PRO A 6 8.84 9.26 13.40
C PRO A 6 8.85 8.53 12.04
N ARG A 7 10.04 8.17 11.55
CA ARG A 7 10.21 7.39 10.30
C ARG A 7 9.64 5.97 10.40
N LYS A 8 9.80 5.31 11.55
CA LYS A 8 9.29 3.95 11.77
C LYS A 8 7.76 3.94 11.79
N ASP A 9 7.15 4.96 12.38
CA ASP A 9 5.70 5.11 12.38
C ASP A 9 5.17 5.46 10.98
N ALA A 10 5.87 6.32 10.22
CA ALA A 10 5.49 6.61 8.84
C ALA A 10 5.50 5.35 7.95
N VAL A 11 6.52 4.50 8.07
CA VAL A 11 6.59 3.22 7.33
C VAL A 11 5.48 2.28 7.75
N ARG A 12 5.23 2.12 9.06
CA ARG A 12 4.15 1.26 9.56
C ARG A 12 2.78 1.75 9.11
N ASN A 13 2.53 3.06 9.19
CA ASN A 13 1.27 3.66 8.76
C ASN A 13 1.06 3.49 7.25
N ARG A 14 2.13 3.65 6.45
CA ARG A 14 2.07 3.40 5.00
C ARG A 14 1.69 1.95 4.70
N ALA A 15 2.34 0.99 5.35
CA ALA A 15 2.03 -0.43 5.17
C ALA A 15 0.58 -0.76 5.59
N ALA A 16 0.12 -0.23 6.73
CA ALA A 16 -1.25 -0.42 7.21
C ALA A 16 -2.30 0.14 6.23
N VAL A 17 -2.05 1.33 5.67
CA VAL A 17 -2.94 1.95 4.68
C VAL A 17 -3.00 1.13 3.39
N LEU A 18 -1.87 0.65 2.90
CA LEU A 18 -1.83 -0.17 1.68
C LEU A 18 -2.56 -1.49 1.89
N ALA A 19 -2.33 -2.19 3.00
CA ALA A 19 -3.03 -3.43 3.32
C ALA A 19 -4.55 -3.22 3.43
N ALA A 20 -4.99 -2.15 4.11
CA ALA A 20 -6.42 -1.84 4.23
C ALA A 20 -7.07 -1.49 2.88
N ALA A 21 -6.38 -0.71 2.04
CA ALA A 21 -6.84 -0.39 0.70
C ALA A 21 -6.98 -1.66 -0.15
N ASP A 22 -5.99 -2.54 -0.08
CA ASP A 22 -5.96 -3.82 -0.79
C ASP A 22 -7.19 -4.68 -0.48
N ASP A 23 -7.41 -4.87 0.81
CA ASP A 23 -8.50 -5.62 1.38
C ASP A 23 -9.88 -5.07 1.00
N LEU A 24 -10.05 -3.75 1.08
CA LEU A 24 -11.30 -3.09 0.72
C LEU A 24 -11.57 -3.22 -0.78
N PHE A 25 -10.57 -2.99 -1.63
CA PHE A 25 -10.74 -3.14 -3.07
C PHE A 25 -11.01 -4.58 -3.49
N ALA A 26 -10.36 -5.56 -2.86
CA ALA A 26 -10.53 -6.98 -3.17
C ALA A 26 -11.93 -7.52 -2.81
N ARG A 27 -12.53 -7.02 -1.73
CA ARG A 27 -13.84 -7.50 -1.25
C ARG A 27 -15.03 -6.70 -1.79
N SER A 28 -14.81 -5.57 -2.45
CA SER A 28 -15.89 -4.70 -2.90
C SER A 28 -16.34 -5.04 -4.32
N GLU A 29 -17.65 -5.23 -4.50
CA GLU A 29 -18.30 -5.32 -5.81
C GLU A 29 -18.30 -3.98 -6.56
N SER A 30 -18.12 -2.86 -5.84
CA SER A 30 -18.01 -1.52 -6.42
C SER A 30 -16.82 -0.75 -5.83
N PRO A 31 -15.59 -0.99 -6.34
CA PRO A 31 -14.39 -0.33 -5.82
C PRO A 31 -14.41 1.20 -5.91
N ALA A 32 -15.20 1.75 -6.85
CA ALA A 32 -15.33 3.18 -7.07
C ALA A 32 -16.00 3.93 -5.91
N THR A 33 -16.81 3.24 -5.08
CA THR A 33 -17.51 3.87 -3.95
C THR A 33 -16.67 3.98 -2.69
N ILE A 34 -15.61 3.17 -2.58
CA ILE A 34 -14.68 3.24 -1.45
C ILE A 34 -14.03 4.61 -1.43
N THR A 35 -14.07 5.31 -0.31
CA THR A 35 -13.46 6.64 -0.18
C THR A 35 -12.10 6.57 0.50
N MET A 36 -11.33 7.66 0.38
CA MET A 36 -10.09 7.85 1.16
C MET A 36 -10.36 7.82 2.68
N ALA A 37 -11.57 8.18 3.11
CA ALA A 37 -11.97 8.13 4.51
C ALA A 37 -12.14 6.68 5.00
N ASP A 38 -12.76 5.83 4.19
CA ASP A 38 -12.98 4.42 4.53
C ASP A 38 -11.66 3.68 4.68
N ILE A 39 -10.71 3.97 3.78
CA ILE A 39 -9.36 3.41 3.83
C ILE A 39 -8.60 3.90 5.07
N ALA A 40 -8.68 5.20 5.40
CA ALA A 40 -8.06 5.73 6.61
C ALA A 40 -8.62 5.08 7.88
N ALA A 41 -9.95 4.91 7.94
CA ALA A 41 -10.62 4.27 9.06
C ALA A 41 -10.22 2.79 9.20
N ALA A 42 -10.24 2.04 8.10
CA ALA A 42 -9.83 0.63 8.08
C ALA A 42 -8.36 0.43 8.48
N ALA A 43 -7.48 1.38 8.11
CA ALA A 43 -6.07 1.36 8.46
C ALA A 43 -5.77 1.89 9.88
N GLY A 44 -6.75 2.45 10.59
CA GLY A 44 -6.55 3.06 11.91
C GLY A 44 -5.67 4.31 11.88
N VAL A 45 -5.62 5.05 10.76
CA VAL A 45 -4.82 6.27 10.61
C VAL A 45 -5.71 7.51 10.44
N GLY A 46 -5.21 8.66 10.86
CA GLY A 46 -5.91 9.93 10.61
C GLY A 46 -5.93 10.28 9.12
N LYS A 47 -7.03 10.87 8.62
CA LYS A 47 -7.14 11.32 7.21
C LYS A 47 -5.97 12.20 6.79
N ALA A 48 -5.58 13.18 7.60
CA ALA A 48 -4.44 14.05 7.29
C ALA A 48 -3.12 13.27 7.14
N THR A 49 -2.94 12.17 7.86
CA THR A 49 -1.76 11.29 7.73
C THR A 49 -1.79 10.55 6.40
N LEU A 50 -2.96 10.02 6.02
CA LEU A 50 -3.14 9.37 4.72
C LEU A 50 -2.90 10.34 3.56
N PHE A 51 -3.53 11.51 3.59
CA PHE A 51 -3.36 12.55 2.55
C PHE A 51 -1.90 13.03 2.46
N ARG A 52 -1.19 13.21 3.60
CA ARG A 52 0.25 13.53 3.56
C ARG A 52 1.12 12.42 2.97
N GLY A 53 0.72 11.15 3.15
CA GLY A 53 1.50 10.00 2.68
C GLY A 53 1.27 9.62 1.22
N PHE A 54 0.09 9.93 0.68
CA PHE A 54 -0.34 9.44 -0.64
C PHE A 54 -0.86 10.55 -1.57
N GLY A 55 -1.07 11.76 -1.08
CA GLY A 55 -1.62 12.88 -1.85
C GLY A 55 -3.10 12.71 -2.09
N ASP A 56 -3.49 11.88 -3.05
CA ASP A 56 -4.87 11.64 -3.44
C ASP A 56 -5.16 10.14 -3.65
N ARG A 57 -6.38 9.84 -4.14
CA ARG A 57 -6.79 8.46 -4.45
C ARG A 57 -5.89 7.83 -5.51
N THR A 58 -5.50 8.60 -6.52
CA THR A 58 -4.65 8.11 -7.61
C THR A 58 -3.26 7.75 -7.09
N GLY A 59 -2.66 8.61 -6.25
CA GLY A 59 -1.38 8.35 -5.62
C GLY A 59 -1.41 7.14 -4.67
N LEU A 60 -2.52 6.93 -3.96
CA LEU A 60 -2.74 5.71 -3.17
C LEU A 60 -2.77 4.46 -4.07
N ILE A 61 -3.55 4.49 -5.14
CA ILE A 61 -3.70 3.36 -6.06
C ILE A 61 -2.36 3.05 -6.74
N GLN A 62 -1.61 4.06 -7.19
CA GLN A 62 -0.27 3.89 -7.75
C GLN A 62 0.69 3.24 -6.75
N ALA A 63 0.68 3.69 -5.49
CA ALA A 63 1.50 3.10 -4.43
C ALA A 63 1.12 1.65 -4.14
N LEU A 64 -0.18 1.33 -4.19
CA LEU A 64 -0.69 -0.03 -4.01
C LEU A 64 -0.23 -0.94 -5.16
N PHE A 65 -0.37 -0.49 -6.40
CA PHE A 65 0.13 -1.23 -7.57
C PHE A 65 1.64 -1.46 -7.50
N ALA A 66 2.43 -0.43 -7.18
CA ALA A 66 3.87 -0.57 -7.03
C ALA A 66 4.23 -1.64 -5.97
N THR A 67 3.50 -1.66 -4.85
CA THR A 67 3.70 -2.64 -3.77
C THR A 67 3.34 -4.06 -4.22
N ARG A 68 2.26 -4.23 -4.98
CA ARG A 68 1.86 -5.53 -5.53
C ARG A 68 2.77 -6.04 -6.64
N LEU A 69 3.41 -5.13 -7.39
CA LEU A 69 4.33 -5.48 -8.47
C LEU A 69 5.73 -5.81 -7.97
N GLU A 70 6.11 -5.38 -6.77
CA GLU A 70 7.44 -5.62 -6.22
C GLU A 70 7.83 -7.11 -6.15
N PRO A 71 6.96 -8.05 -5.74
CA PRO A 71 7.27 -9.48 -5.79
C PRO A 71 7.46 -10.00 -7.21
N ILE A 72 6.72 -9.45 -8.19
CA ILE A 72 6.86 -9.83 -9.60
C ILE A 72 8.19 -9.30 -10.13
N ARG A 73 8.55 -8.05 -9.82
CA ARG A 73 9.86 -7.49 -10.15
C ARG A 73 10.98 -8.36 -9.57
N ALA A 74 10.93 -8.69 -8.28
CA ALA A 74 11.93 -9.53 -7.65
C ALA A 74 12.01 -10.93 -8.29
N ALA A 75 10.87 -11.52 -8.66
CA ALA A 75 10.85 -12.79 -9.38
C ALA A 75 11.48 -12.71 -10.78
N VAL A 76 11.38 -11.55 -11.44
CA VAL A 76 11.98 -11.31 -12.76
C VAL A 76 13.47 -11.01 -12.65
N GLU A 77 13.89 -10.24 -11.66
CA GLU A 77 15.28 -9.82 -11.48
C GLU A 77 16.15 -10.95 -10.88
N ASP A 78 15.62 -11.66 -9.88
CA ASP A 78 16.39 -12.60 -9.05
C ASP A 78 15.82 -14.04 -9.02
N GLY A 79 14.63 -14.28 -9.59
CA GLY A 79 13.93 -15.56 -9.49
C GLY A 79 14.46 -16.65 -10.46
N PRO A 80 14.05 -17.91 -10.31
CA PRO A 80 14.41 -18.94 -11.30
C PRO A 80 13.60 -18.79 -12.62
N PRO A 81 14.01 -19.47 -13.71
CA PRO A 81 13.24 -19.54 -14.96
C PRO A 81 11.81 -20.03 -14.71
N PRO A 82 10.83 -19.59 -15.53
CA PRO A 82 10.96 -18.82 -16.77
C PRO A 82 10.90 -17.29 -16.59
N LEU A 83 10.76 -16.80 -15.36
CA LEU A 83 10.57 -15.37 -15.09
C LEU A 83 11.88 -14.64 -14.76
N GLY A 84 12.82 -15.29 -14.06
CA GLY A 84 14.16 -14.77 -13.73
C GLY A 84 15.29 -15.75 -14.14
N PRO A 85 16.56 -15.48 -13.78
CA PRO A 85 17.75 -15.95 -14.49
C PRO A 85 17.81 -17.45 -14.81
N SER A 86 17.47 -17.74 -16.08
CA SER A 86 18.41 -18.11 -17.14
C SER A 86 18.00 -17.34 -18.40
N LEU A 87 18.71 -16.23 -18.71
CA LEU A 87 18.73 -15.64 -20.05
C LEU A 87 19.56 -16.51 -20.99
#